data_AF-A0A9W4UEG9-F1
#
_entry.id   AF-A0A9W4UEG9-F1
#
_cell.length_a   1.000
_cell.length_b   1.000
_cell.length_c   1.000
_cell.angle_alpha   90.00
_cell.angle_beta   90.00
_cell.angle_gamma   90.00
#
_symmetry.space_group_name_H-M   'P 1'
#
loop_
_entity.id
_entity.type
_entity.pdbx_description
1 polymer ?
#
loop_
_entity_poly.entity_id
_entity_poly.type
_entity_poly.pdbx_seq_one_letter_code
_entity_poly.pdbx_strand_id
1 'polypeptide(L)'
;MTMYLTPQSSRSRSQTVLSNSGEMLNPINVDDTPITVSDTESVQSNHELNNRRKVTFTGELMQTTVTLEYGRNLKEQSSLHLSCLVNQSTNLAHRFANAENIRRNYAKTKVMRHQVKALLPPQLSEKQFGREDTVAQAVQLIHEAVVQFPLSEYQDKLTKAIIECVDSLFQDAANLQDAQISRRDYPANQAILRLQVMKPLAVSQVLGRLNLALFRIKIIEADKAKKDVVKAAAQQRILLPDTEATTVFALMQWLYNEKLDMDDSDLLCKIYMLGQHLGLDDLASVSLQVLSDSARTTVEGLQTAGIALYDILNGHPEPFKVQGSIEVHLNPEAVQAVFKFVLGEETAPDSLKDFVISAIVHNVADDGDPRVMEMVLGTMKQDMRAVMCLKLGEKLAEAWAKQQERQDEVMKLESNSDTAETATIEDQVIAKTEE
;
A
#
# COMPACT_ATOMS: atom_id res chain seq x y z
N MET A 1 -43.32 25.45 0.03
CA MET A 1 -42.60 25.84 -1.21
C MET A 1 -41.12 25.72 -0.87
N THR A 2 -40.59 24.52 -1.02
CA THR A 2 -39.29 24.12 -0.47
C THR A 2 -38.51 23.51 -1.63
N MET A 3 -37.53 24.26 -2.14
CA MET A 3 -36.73 23.84 -3.30
C MET A 3 -35.74 22.76 -2.86
N TYR A 4 -35.84 21.58 -3.48
CA TYR A 4 -34.82 20.55 -3.40
C TYR A 4 -33.77 20.79 -4.49
N LEU A 5 -32.58 21.22 -4.08
CA LEU A 5 -31.38 21.22 -4.93
C LEU A 5 -30.84 19.78 -5.00
N THR A 6 -30.82 19.22 -6.20
CA THR A 6 -30.10 17.99 -6.52
C THR A 6 -28.64 18.35 -6.84
N PRO A 7 -27.64 17.64 -6.29
CA PRO A 7 -26.25 17.86 -6.67
C PRO A 7 -25.98 17.22 -8.04
N GLN A 8 -25.63 18.05 -9.03
CA GLN A 8 -25.08 17.59 -10.30
C GLN A 8 -23.67 17.02 -10.07
N SER A 9 -23.51 15.72 -10.32
CA SER A 9 -22.20 15.08 -10.43
C SER A 9 -21.70 15.24 -11.86
N SER A 10 -20.75 16.16 -12.05
CA SER A 10 -19.97 16.30 -13.28
C SER A 10 -19.00 15.11 -13.41
N ARG A 11 -19.40 14.09 -14.17
CA ARG A 11 -18.47 13.08 -14.69
C ARG A 11 -17.88 13.58 -16.00
N SER A 12 -16.64 14.06 -15.95
CA SER A 12 -15.81 14.22 -17.15
C SER A 12 -15.58 12.84 -17.78
N ARG A 13 -16.06 12.70 -19.01
CA ARG A 13 -16.00 11.47 -19.81
C ARG A 13 -14.82 11.63 -20.77
N SER A 14 -13.66 11.09 -20.41
CA SER A 14 -12.57 10.90 -21.37
C SER A 14 -13.00 9.80 -22.34
N GLN A 15 -13.30 10.17 -23.59
CA GLN A 15 -13.50 9.25 -24.70
C GLN A 15 -12.15 8.95 -25.33
N THR A 16 -11.68 7.72 -25.19
CA THR A 16 -10.58 7.19 -26.00
C THR A 16 -11.16 6.73 -27.32
N VAL A 17 -10.87 7.48 -28.39
CA VAL A 17 -11.17 7.12 -29.77
C VAL A 17 -10.05 6.19 -30.25
N LEU A 18 -10.38 4.92 -30.51
CA LEU A 18 -9.51 4.01 -31.25
C LEU A 18 -9.76 4.23 -32.74
N SER A 19 -8.91 5.05 -33.36
CA SER A 19 -8.82 5.15 -34.81
C SER A 19 -7.91 4.04 -35.31
N ASN A 20 -8.52 3.13 -36.06
CA ASN A 20 -7.87 2.07 -36.82
C ASN A 20 -7.37 2.69 -38.13
N SER A 21 -6.06 2.66 -38.38
CA SER A 21 -5.47 3.05 -39.67
C SER A 21 -4.31 2.11 -39.95
N GLY A 22 -4.55 1.18 -40.87
CA GLY A 22 -3.49 0.36 -41.43
C GLY A 22 -2.76 1.17 -42.51
N GLU A 23 -1.44 1.18 -42.42
CA GLU A 23 -0.56 1.43 -43.56
C GLU A 23 0.54 0.37 -43.53
N MET A 24 0.57 -0.42 -44.61
CA MET A 24 1.74 -1.16 -45.03
C MET A 24 2.78 -0.15 -45.53
N LEU A 25 4.08 -0.40 -45.28
CA LEU A 25 5.13 -0.41 -46.31
C LEU A 25 6.53 -0.72 -45.73
N ASN A 26 7.09 -1.80 -46.27
CA ASN A 26 8.47 -2.12 -46.64
C ASN A 26 9.64 -2.30 -45.65
N PRO A 27 10.52 -3.29 -45.92
CA PRO A 27 11.67 -3.64 -45.11
C PRO A 27 12.91 -2.83 -45.51
N ILE A 28 13.71 -2.45 -44.51
CA ILE A 28 15.07 -1.95 -44.73
C ILE A 28 16.04 -3.03 -44.25
N ASN A 29 16.85 -3.47 -45.19
CA ASN A 29 17.96 -4.39 -45.08
C ASN A 29 19.26 -3.56 -45.06
N VAL A 30 20.07 -3.64 -44.00
CA VAL A 30 21.45 -3.11 -43.93
C VAL A 30 22.16 -3.97 -42.87
N ASP A 31 22.90 -4.99 -43.28
CA ASP A 31 24.34 -5.04 -43.65
C ASP A 31 25.25 -5.36 -42.45
N ASP A 32 25.90 -6.51 -42.57
CA ASP A 32 26.89 -7.08 -41.67
C ASP A 32 28.19 -6.26 -41.67
N THR A 33 28.68 -5.89 -40.49
CA THR A 33 30.12 -5.74 -40.26
C THR A 33 30.50 -6.18 -38.84
N PRO A 34 31.60 -6.93 -38.68
CA PRO A 34 32.03 -7.48 -37.39
C PRO A 34 32.84 -6.43 -36.61
N ILE A 35 32.48 -6.20 -35.36
CA ILE A 35 33.27 -5.38 -34.44
C ILE A 35 34.01 -6.27 -33.43
N THR A 36 35.31 -6.03 -33.41
CA THR A 36 36.40 -6.63 -32.65
C THR A 36 36.15 -6.63 -31.14
N VAL A 37 36.46 -7.76 -30.51
CA VAL A 37 36.46 -7.98 -29.06
C VAL A 37 37.72 -7.34 -28.48
N SER A 38 37.55 -6.44 -27.51
CA SER A 38 38.63 -5.98 -26.62
C SER A 38 38.25 -6.33 -25.19
N ASP A 39 39.11 -7.12 -24.56
CA ASP A 39 39.02 -7.54 -23.18
C ASP A 39 39.19 -6.35 -22.23
N THR A 40 38.19 -6.12 -21.39
CA THR A 40 38.34 -5.36 -20.14
C THR A 40 37.66 -6.17 -19.04
N GLU A 41 38.50 -6.75 -18.19
CA GLU A 41 38.13 -7.37 -16.93
C GLU A 41 37.41 -6.34 -16.05
N SER A 42 36.10 -6.50 -15.90
CA SER A 42 35.31 -5.77 -14.92
C SER A 42 34.94 -6.69 -13.75
N VAL A 43 35.21 -6.15 -12.57
CA VAL A 43 34.98 -6.70 -11.24
C VAL A 43 33.56 -7.22 -11.12
N GLN A 44 33.42 -8.54 -10.90
CA GLN A 44 32.16 -9.19 -10.56
C GLN A 44 31.72 -8.77 -9.15
N SER A 45 30.73 -7.88 -9.06
CA SER A 45 30.01 -7.60 -7.82
C SER A 45 28.59 -8.19 -7.87
N ASN A 46 28.33 -9.12 -6.95
CA ASN A 46 27.05 -9.49 -6.33
C ASN A 46 25.75 -9.38 -7.17
N HIS A 47 25.59 -10.20 -8.23
CA HIS A 47 24.33 -10.29 -8.98
C HIS A 47 23.50 -11.57 -8.74
N GLU A 48 23.86 -12.42 -7.78
CA GLU A 48 23.21 -13.73 -7.54
C GLU A 48 22.04 -13.72 -6.53
N LEU A 49 21.13 -12.75 -6.63
CA LEU A 49 19.78 -12.85 -6.02
C LEU A 49 18.65 -12.86 -7.05
N ASN A 50 18.97 -12.91 -8.34
CA ASN A 50 18.00 -12.96 -9.44
C ASN A 50 17.49 -14.38 -9.71
N ASN A 51 17.03 -15.10 -8.67
CA ASN A 51 16.20 -16.29 -8.86
C ASN A 51 14.77 -15.83 -9.24
N ARG A 52 14.67 -15.17 -10.40
CA ARG A 52 13.45 -14.52 -10.90
C ARG A 52 12.40 -15.58 -11.14
N ARG A 53 11.40 -15.63 -10.27
CA ARG A 53 10.16 -16.37 -10.53
C ARG A 53 9.52 -15.75 -11.76
N LYS A 54 9.67 -16.40 -12.90
CA LYS A 54 9.02 -16.00 -14.14
C LYS A 54 7.51 -16.00 -13.88
N VAL A 55 6.91 -14.80 -13.79
CA VAL A 55 5.49 -14.66 -13.50
C VAL A 55 4.70 -15.32 -14.63
N THR A 56 4.14 -16.50 -14.36
CA THR A 56 3.26 -17.18 -15.31
C THR A 56 1.88 -16.56 -15.20
N PHE A 57 1.57 -15.64 -16.10
CA PHE A 57 0.24 -15.07 -16.22
C PHE A 57 -0.73 -16.11 -16.78
N THR A 58 -1.61 -16.66 -15.94
CA THR A 58 -2.73 -17.46 -16.43
C THR A 58 -3.76 -16.52 -17.08
N GLY A 59 -4.17 -16.80 -18.32
CA GLY A 59 -4.94 -15.86 -19.18
C GLY A 59 -6.24 -15.30 -18.59
N GLU A 60 -6.90 -15.97 -17.64
CA GLU A 60 -8.12 -15.46 -16.98
C GLU A 60 -7.85 -14.33 -15.98
N LEU A 61 -6.70 -14.33 -15.29
CA LEU A 61 -6.40 -13.32 -14.27
C LEU A 61 -6.00 -11.95 -14.86
N MET A 62 -5.52 -11.94 -16.12
CA MET A 62 -5.23 -10.69 -16.84
C MET A 62 -6.49 -9.93 -17.28
N GLN A 63 -7.67 -10.55 -17.20
CA GLN A 63 -8.93 -9.87 -17.55
C GLN A 63 -9.57 -9.16 -16.35
N THR A 64 -9.15 -9.50 -15.13
CA THR A 64 -9.76 -8.97 -13.91
C THR A 64 -8.92 -7.82 -13.36
N THR A 65 -9.49 -6.63 -13.32
CA THR A 65 -8.85 -5.45 -12.71
C THR A 65 -9.31 -5.26 -11.26
N VAL A 66 -8.41 -4.76 -10.43
CA VAL A 66 -8.68 -4.24 -9.09
C VAL A 66 -8.42 -2.74 -9.08
N THR A 67 -9.28 -2.00 -8.39
CA THR A 67 -9.11 -0.57 -8.15
C THR A 67 -8.42 -0.34 -6.80
N LEU A 68 -7.25 0.29 -6.82
CA LEU A 68 -6.63 0.88 -5.65
C LEU A 68 -7.27 2.25 -5.41
N GLU A 69 -7.88 2.46 -4.25
CA GLU A 69 -8.36 3.77 -3.82
C GLU A 69 -7.47 4.29 -2.71
N TYR A 70 -6.95 5.52 -2.85
CA TYR A 70 -5.90 6.02 -1.96
C TYR A 70 -6.07 7.51 -1.62
N GLY A 71 -5.23 7.96 -0.69
CA GLY A 71 -5.28 9.29 -0.07
C GLY A 71 -6.35 9.41 1.02
N ARG A 72 -6.25 10.46 1.85
CA ARG A 72 -7.04 10.62 3.10
C ARG A 72 -8.56 10.48 2.92
N ASN A 73 -9.07 10.80 1.73
CA ASN A 73 -10.49 10.75 1.39
C ASN A 73 -10.87 9.62 0.43
N LEU A 74 -9.92 8.75 0.03
CA LEU A 74 -10.11 7.67 -0.96
C LEU A 74 -10.72 8.16 -2.28
N LYS A 75 -10.37 9.39 -2.67
CA LYS A 75 -10.89 10.04 -3.89
C LYS A 75 -10.04 9.69 -5.12
N GLU A 76 -8.78 9.41 -4.91
CA GLU A 76 -7.84 9.05 -5.97
C GLU A 76 -7.92 7.56 -6.22
N GLN A 77 -7.83 7.17 -7.49
CA GLN A 77 -8.06 5.80 -7.93
C GLN A 77 -7.08 5.42 -9.02
N SER A 78 -6.51 4.23 -8.91
CA SER A 78 -5.71 3.59 -9.95
C SER A 78 -6.20 2.16 -10.16
N SER A 79 -6.16 1.67 -11.40
CA SER A 79 -6.60 0.30 -11.73
C SER A 79 -5.43 -0.53 -12.23
N LEU A 80 -5.35 -1.78 -11.77
CA LEU A 80 -4.30 -2.71 -12.16
C LEU A 80 -4.81 -4.15 -12.21
N HIS A 81 -4.10 -5.04 -12.88
CA HIS A 81 -4.50 -6.43 -13.03
C HIS A 81 -4.37 -7.21 -11.72
N LEU A 82 -5.43 -7.92 -11.33
CA LEU A 82 -5.45 -8.72 -10.09
C LEU A 82 -4.32 -9.76 -10.05
N SER A 83 -3.95 -10.33 -11.20
CA SER A 83 -2.80 -11.24 -11.35
C SER A 83 -1.53 -10.66 -10.76
N CYS A 84 -1.21 -9.40 -11.06
CA CYS A 84 0.04 -8.78 -10.62
C CYS A 84 0.13 -8.74 -9.09
N LEU A 85 -0.98 -8.49 -8.39
CA LEU A 85 -1.02 -8.45 -6.93
C LEU A 85 -1.00 -9.85 -6.31
N VAL A 86 -1.85 -10.74 -6.81
CA VAL A 86 -2.04 -12.08 -6.25
C VAL A 86 -0.82 -12.97 -6.43
N ASN A 87 -0.07 -12.77 -7.52
CA ASN A 87 1.17 -13.51 -7.76
C ASN A 87 2.32 -13.07 -6.82
N GLN A 88 2.27 -11.83 -6.34
CA GLN A 88 3.30 -11.23 -5.49
C GLN A 88 2.92 -11.23 -3.99
N SER A 89 1.68 -11.54 -3.65
CA SER A 89 1.18 -11.55 -2.27
C SER A 89 0.25 -12.72 -1.99
N THR A 90 0.71 -13.63 -1.11
CA THR A 90 -0.12 -14.74 -0.59
C THR A 90 -1.30 -14.23 0.24
N ASN A 91 -1.12 -13.12 0.97
CA ASN A 91 -2.18 -12.47 1.76
C ASN A 91 -3.30 -11.97 0.85
N LEU A 92 -2.96 -11.24 -0.22
CA LEU A 92 -3.96 -10.78 -1.18
C LEU A 92 -4.61 -11.95 -1.91
N ALA A 93 -3.85 -12.98 -2.29
CA ALA A 93 -4.39 -14.20 -2.89
C ALA A 93 -5.50 -14.81 -2.02
N HIS A 94 -5.21 -15.04 -0.73
CA HIS A 94 -6.17 -15.58 0.22
C HIS A 94 -7.36 -14.63 0.45
N ARG A 95 -7.11 -13.32 0.57
CA ARG A 95 -8.16 -12.31 0.75
C ARG A 95 -9.17 -12.32 -0.41
N PHE A 96 -8.69 -12.33 -1.65
CA PHE A 96 -9.56 -12.35 -2.82
C PHE A 96 -10.25 -13.71 -3.01
N ALA A 97 -9.60 -14.82 -2.67
CA ALA A 97 -10.25 -16.13 -2.66
C ALA A 97 -11.43 -16.18 -1.68
N ASN A 98 -11.25 -15.66 -0.45
CA ASN A 98 -12.31 -15.59 0.55
C ASN A 98 -13.46 -14.65 0.15
N ALA A 99 -13.15 -13.62 -0.64
CA ALA A 99 -14.12 -12.67 -1.14
C ALA A 99 -14.98 -13.19 -2.31
N GLU A 100 -14.63 -14.33 -2.91
CA GLU A 100 -15.17 -14.81 -4.19
C GLU A 100 -16.70 -15.06 -4.15
N ASN A 101 -17.20 -15.70 -3.08
CA ASN A 101 -18.64 -15.94 -2.94
C ASN A 101 -19.42 -14.61 -2.84
N ILE A 102 -18.93 -13.69 -2.01
CA ILE A 102 -19.53 -12.36 -1.82
C ILE A 102 -19.50 -11.58 -3.14
N ARG A 103 -18.39 -11.64 -3.89
CA ARG A 103 -18.25 -11.04 -5.22
C ARG A 103 -19.32 -11.52 -6.19
N ARG A 104 -19.59 -12.83 -6.23
CA ARG A 104 -20.67 -13.41 -7.06
C ARG A 104 -22.04 -12.88 -6.65
N ASN A 105 -22.31 -12.76 -5.36
CA ASN A 105 -23.58 -12.21 -4.88
C ASN A 105 -23.73 -10.73 -5.24
N TYR A 106 -22.67 -9.92 -5.08
CA TYR A 106 -22.67 -8.54 -5.55
C TYR A 106 -22.85 -8.41 -7.05
N ALA A 107 -22.27 -9.30 -7.86
CA ALA A 107 -22.47 -9.32 -9.30
C ALA A 107 -23.94 -9.59 -9.65
N LYS A 108 -24.57 -10.60 -9.02
CA LYS A 108 -26.01 -10.87 -9.18
C LYS A 108 -26.87 -9.69 -8.77
N THR A 109 -26.62 -9.09 -7.60
CA THR A 109 -27.34 -7.90 -7.14
C THR A 109 -27.13 -6.71 -8.09
N LYS A 110 -25.93 -6.55 -8.66
CA LYS A 110 -25.65 -5.50 -9.66
C LYS A 110 -26.50 -5.74 -10.91
N VAL A 111 -26.57 -6.95 -11.45
CA VAL A 111 -27.41 -7.30 -12.61
C VAL A 111 -28.88 -6.99 -12.32
N MET A 112 -29.41 -7.48 -11.20
CA MET A 112 -30.79 -7.22 -10.77
C MET A 112 -31.10 -5.71 -10.70
N ARG A 113 -30.19 -4.89 -10.12
CA ARG A 113 -30.35 -3.43 -10.12
C ARG A 113 -30.43 -2.82 -11.52
N HIS A 114 -29.63 -3.31 -12.47
CA HIS A 114 -29.65 -2.78 -13.84
C HIS A 114 -30.95 -3.18 -14.55
N GLN A 115 -31.42 -4.41 -14.35
CA GLN A 115 -32.71 -4.88 -14.89
C GLN A 115 -33.87 -4.05 -14.32
N VAL A 116 -33.92 -3.85 -13.00
CA VAL A 116 -34.94 -3.00 -12.35
C VAL A 116 -34.90 -1.58 -12.92
N LYS A 117 -33.71 -0.99 -13.03
CA LYS A 117 -33.54 0.38 -13.56
C LYS A 117 -33.93 0.49 -15.03
N ALA A 118 -33.67 -0.52 -15.86
CA ALA A 118 -34.01 -0.52 -17.28
C ALA A 118 -35.52 -0.48 -17.52
N LEU A 119 -36.32 -0.98 -16.58
CA LEU A 119 -37.78 -1.00 -16.60
C LEU A 119 -38.41 0.28 -16.01
N LEU A 120 -37.61 1.24 -15.56
CA LEU A 120 -38.09 2.49 -14.96
C LEU A 120 -37.82 3.70 -15.87
N PRO A 121 -38.55 4.81 -15.69
CA PRO A 121 -38.21 6.07 -16.35
C PRO A 121 -36.82 6.58 -15.93
N PRO A 122 -36.05 7.23 -16.83
CA PRO A 122 -36.41 7.56 -18.21
C PRO A 122 -36.10 6.44 -19.23
N GLN A 123 -35.53 5.30 -18.81
CA GLN A 123 -35.12 4.23 -19.72
C GLN A 123 -36.32 3.62 -20.45
N LEU A 124 -37.46 3.54 -19.77
CA LEU A 124 -38.71 3.06 -20.33
C LEU A 124 -39.83 4.09 -20.08
N SER A 125 -40.57 4.45 -21.13
CA SER A 125 -41.74 5.33 -20.99
C SER A 125 -42.93 4.60 -20.37
N GLU A 126 -43.86 5.35 -19.76
CA GLU A 126 -45.07 4.76 -19.14
C GLU A 126 -45.91 3.95 -20.14
N LYS A 127 -46.02 4.41 -21.39
CA LYS A 127 -46.72 3.69 -22.47
C LYS A 127 -46.05 2.37 -22.82
N GLN A 128 -44.72 2.32 -22.82
CA GLN A 128 -43.98 1.09 -23.07
C GLN A 128 -44.07 0.15 -21.86
N PHE A 129 -44.01 0.69 -20.64
CA PHE A 129 -44.19 -0.10 -19.42
C PHE A 129 -45.58 -0.76 -19.36
N GLY A 130 -46.61 -0.09 -19.86
CA GLY A 130 -47.98 -0.60 -19.89
C GLY A 130 -48.21 -1.82 -20.78
N ARG A 131 -47.21 -2.29 -21.53
CA ARG A 131 -47.30 -3.53 -22.31
C ARG A 131 -47.26 -4.74 -21.39
N GLU A 132 -48.09 -5.73 -21.67
CA GLU A 132 -48.28 -6.92 -20.83
C GLU A 132 -46.97 -7.68 -20.57
N ASP A 133 -46.14 -7.83 -21.61
CA ASP A 133 -44.81 -8.47 -21.53
C ASP A 133 -43.87 -7.79 -20.54
N THR A 134 -43.87 -6.46 -20.54
CA THR A 134 -43.00 -5.64 -19.69
C THR A 134 -43.50 -5.65 -18.24
N VAL A 135 -44.82 -5.60 -18.03
CA VAL A 135 -45.42 -5.75 -16.69
C VAL A 135 -45.11 -7.14 -16.12
N ALA A 136 -45.27 -8.19 -16.91
CA ALA A 136 -44.95 -9.56 -16.50
C ALA A 136 -43.47 -9.69 -16.11
N GLN A 137 -42.56 -9.10 -16.90
CA GLN A 137 -41.13 -9.05 -16.57
C GLN A 137 -40.87 -8.31 -15.25
N ALA A 138 -41.53 -7.17 -15.01
CA ALA A 138 -41.39 -6.43 -13.76
C ALA A 138 -41.89 -7.23 -12.54
N VAL A 139 -43.05 -7.89 -12.65
CA VAL A 139 -43.60 -8.74 -11.59
C VAL A 139 -42.65 -9.91 -11.30
N GLN A 140 -42.11 -10.55 -12.33
CA GLN A 140 -41.14 -11.64 -12.16
C GLN A 140 -39.87 -11.17 -11.45
N LEU A 141 -39.36 -9.99 -11.80
CA LEU A 141 -38.16 -9.43 -11.16
C LEU A 141 -38.41 -9.03 -9.70
N ILE A 142 -39.60 -8.51 -9.39
CA ILE A 142 -40.02 -8.24 -8.00
C ILE A 142 -40.09 -9.56 -7.22
N HIS A 143 -40.68 -10.61 -7.80
CA HIS A 143 -40.76 -11.93 -7.19
C HIS A 143 -39.37 -12.52 -6.91
N GLU A 144 -38.46 -12.49 -7.89
CA GLU A 144 -37.08 -12.95 -7.72
C GLU A 144 -36.36 -12.19 -6.60
N ALA A 145 -36.51 -10.87 -6.55
CA ALA A 145 -35.91 -10.04 -5.51
C ALA A 145 -36.45 -10.35 -4.10
N VAL A 146 -37.70 -10.77 -3.96
CA VAL A 146 -38.29 -11.16 -2.67
C VAL A 146 -37.84 -12.56 -2.24
N VAL A 147 -37.86 -13.52 -3.16
CA VAL A 147 -37.66 -14.94 -2.83
C VAL A 147 -36.17 -15.35 -2.85
N GLN A 148 -35.37 -14.77 -3.73
CA GLN A 148 -34.01 -15.21 -4.01
C GLN A 148 -33.01 -14.05 -4.02
N PHE A 149 -33.14 -13.11 -3.08
CA PHE A 149 -32.20 -12.00 -3.02
C PHE A 149 -30.77 -12.49 -2.73
N PRO A 150 -29.75 -12.14 -3.55
CA PRO A 150 -28.40 -12.69 -3.39
C PRO A 150 -27.70 -12.35 -2.07
N LEU A 151 -28.14 -11.30 -1.37
CA LEU A 151 -27.59 -10.87 -0.09
C LEU A 151 -28.61 -11.16 1.03
N SER A 152 -28.57 -12.37 1.58
CA SER A 152 -29.56 -12.88 2.53
C SER A 152 -29.79 -11.95 3.75
N GLU A 153 -28.74 -11.27 4.23
CA GLU A 153 -28.83 -10.30 5.34
C GLU A 153 -29.82 -9.13 5.09
N TYR A 154 -30.19 -8.88 3.82
CA TYR A 154 -31.15 -7.84 3.43
C TYR A 154 -32.51 -8.37 3.00
N GLN A 155 -32.67 -9.69 2.84
CA GLN A 155 -33.84 -10.30 2.23
C GLN A 155 -35.13 -9.97 2.99
N ASP A 156 -35.14 -10.10 4.33
CA ASP A 156 -36.32 -9.84 5.14
C ASP A 156 -36.77 -8.37 5.07
N LYS A 157 -35.79 -7.45 5.16
CA LYS A 157 -36.06 -6.00 5.09
C LYS A 157 -36.59 -5.61 3.72
N LEU A 158 -36.04 -6.20 2.66
CA LEU A 158 -36.48 -5.97 1.29
C LEU A 158 -37.91 -6.50 1.09
N THR A 159 -38.14 -7.75 1.50
CA THR A 159 -39.45 -8.43 1.42
C THR A 159 -40.52 -7.63 2.13
N LYS A 160 -40.26 -7.23 3.39
CA LYS A 160 -41.18 -6.40 4.17
C LYS A 160 -41.50 -5.08 3.45
N ALA A 161 -40.49 -4.36 2.96
CA ALA A 161 -40.70 -3.08 2.27
C ALA A 161 -41.51 -3.21 0.97
N ILE A 162 -41.41 -4.34 0.26
CA ILE A 162 -42.21 -4.62 -0.93
C ILE A 162 -43.63 -5.02 -0.55
N ILE A 163 -43.82 -5.92 0.41
CA ILE A 163 -45.16 -6.34 0.88
C ILE A 163 -45.95 -5.15 1.39
N GLU A 164 -45.35 -4.28 2.20
CA GLU A 164 -45.99 -3.05 2.70
C GLU A 164 -46.39 -2.10 1.55
N CYS A 165 -45.54 -1.95 0.54
CA CYS A 165 -45.82 -1.13 -0.63
C CYS A 165 -46.96 -1.70 -1.47
N VAL A 166 -46.95 -3.02 -1.71
CA VAL A 166 -48.01 -3.72 -2.44
C VAL A 166 -49.33 -3.63 -1.68
N ASP A 167 -49.34 -3.91 -0.39
CA ASP A 167 -50.54 -3.82 0.45
C ASP A 167 -51.13 -2.41 0.42
N SER A 168 -50.31 -1.38 0.63
CA SER A 168 -50.75 0.02 0.56
C SER A 168 -51.38 0.39 -0.77
N LEU A 169 -50.82 -0.06 -1.90
CA LEU A 169 -51.36 0.25 -3.23
C LEU A 169 -52.60 -0.57 -3.55
N PHE A 170 -52.67 -1.81 -3.05
CA PHE A 170 -53.81 -2.72 -3.26
C PHE A 170 -55.07 -2.30 -2.50
N GLN A 171 -54.93 -1.51 -1.43
CA GLN A 171 -56.09 -0.94 -0.73
C GLN A 171 -56.85 0.07 -1.60
N ASP A 172 -56.20 0.71 -2.57
CA ASP A 172 -56.85 1.68 -3.47
C ASP A 172 -57.41 0.98 -4.72
N ALA A 173 -58.73 1.01 -4.88
CA ALA A 173 -59.42 0.42 -6.03
C ALA A 173 -59.00 1.05 -7.37
N ALA A 174 -58.48 2.28 -7.38
CA ALA A 174 -57.97 2.92 -8.58
C ALA A 174 -56.75 2.17 -9.18
N ASN A 175 -56.04 1.40 -8.35
CA ASN A 175 -54.85 0.63 -8.74
C ASN A 175 -55.16 -0.80 -9.21
N LEU A 176 -56.42 -1.26 -9.17
CA LEU A 176 -56.82 -2.61 -9.56
C LEU A 176 -57.29 -2.65 -11.02
N GLN A 177 -56.96 -3.72 -11.75
CA GLN A 177 -57.43 -3.89 -13.14
C GLN A 177 -58.95 -3.95 -13.22
N ASP A 178 -59.59 -4.62 -12.25
CA ASP A 178 -61.03 -4.65 -12.04
C ASP A 178 -61.37 -4.18 -10.62
N ALA A 179 -62.27 -3.20 -10.51
CA ALA A 179 -62.70 -2.66 -9.22
C ALA A 179 -63.52 -3.67 -8.39
N GLN A 180 -64.03 -4.74 -9.00
CA GLN A 180 -64.81 -5.79 -8.34
C GLN A 180 -63.95 -6.88 -7.67
N ILE A 181 -62.62 -6.82 -7.80
CA ILE A 181 -61.72 -7.81 -7.17
C ILE A 181 -61.93 -7.81 -5.65
N SER A 182 -62.32 -8.95 -5.11
CA SER A 182 -62.49 -9.16 -3.67
C SER A 182 -61.13 -9.19 -2.98
N ARG A 183 -60.93 -8.31 -2.01
CA ARG A 183 -59.71 -8.28 -1.19
C ARG A 183 -59.50 -9.55 -0.34
N ARG A 184 -60.57 -10.34 -0.12
CA ARG A 184 -60.49 -11.60 0.63
C ARG A 184 -59.77 -12.70 -0.15
N ASP A 185 -59.81 -12.63 -1.48
CA ASP A 185 -59.25 -13.65 -2.37
C ASP A 185 -57.72 -13.49 -2.49
N TYR A 186 -57.21 -12.31 -2.12
CA TYR A 186 -55.80 -11.94 -2.19
C TYR A 186 -55.32 -11.44 -0.81
N PRO A 187 -55.01 -12.33 0.15
CA PRO A 187 -54.54 -11.95 1.47
C PRO A 187 -53.17 -11.25 1.45
N ALA A 188 -52.83 -10.51 2.51
CA ALA A 188 -51.66 -9.62 2.55
C ALA A 188 -50.31 -10.34 2.45
N ASN A 189 -50.26 -11.62 2.84
CA ASN A 189 -49.09 -12.47 2.69
C ASN A 189 -48.85 -12.92 1.24
N GLN A 190 -49.78 -12.67 0.31
CA GLN A 190 -49.68 -13.05 -1.11
C GLN A 190 -49.42 -11.84 -2.01
N ALA A 191 -48.39 -11.06 -1.69
CA ALA A 191 -48.05 -9.83 -2.43
C ALA A 191 -47.83 -10.05 -3.95
N ILE A 192 -47.30 -11.20 -4.35
CA ILE A 192 -47.05 -11.50 -5.77
C ILE A 192 -48.35 -11.72 -6.53
N LEU A 193 -49.34 -12.43 -5.94
CA LEU A 193 -50.64 -12.61 -6.56
C LEU A 193 -51.41 -11.28 -6.64
N ARG A 194 -51.27 -10.42 -5.63
CA ARG A 194 -51.83 -9.06 -5.67
C ARG A 194 -51.26 -8.25 -6.83
N LEU A 195 -49.95 -8.32 -7.08
CA LEU A 195 -49.32 -7.61 -8.18
C LEU A 195 -49.88 -8.00 -9.56
N GLN A 196 -50.30 -9.25 -9.75
CA GLN A 196 -50.83 -9.74 -11.03
C GLN A 196 -52.17 -9.09 -11.41
N VAL A 197 -52.97 -8.68 -10.42
CA VAL A 197 -54.29 -8.06 -10.65
C VAL A 197 -54.27 -6.53 -10.54
N MET A 198 -53.09 -5.95 -10.33
CA MET A 198 -52.89 -4.50 -10.26
C MET A 198 -52.64 -3.91 -11.65
N LYS A 199 -52.98 -2.62 -11.81
CA LYS A 199 -52.71 -1.87 -13.02
C LYS A 199 -51.20 -1.69 -13.23
N PRO A 200 -50.72 -1.56 -14.48
CA PRO A 200 -49.30 -1.37 -14.78
C PRO A 200 -48.64 -0.22 -14.01
N LEU A 201 -49.34 0.91 -13.85
CA LEU A 201 -48.81 2.06 -13.10
C LEU A 201 -48.47 1.71 -11.65
N ALA A 202 -49.31 0.91 -10.98
CA ALA A 202 -49.07 0.52 -9.60
C ALA A 202 -47.91 -0.49 -9.50
N VAL A 203 -47.79 -1.41 -10.46
CA VAL A 203 -46.61 -2.32 -10.55
C VAL A 203 -45.32 -1.52 -10.75
N SER A 204 -45.35 -0.48 -11.59
CA SER A 204 -44.22 0.44 -11.79
C SER A 204 -43.81 1.15 -10.49
N GLN A 205 -44.78 1.55 -9.66
CA GLN A 205 -44.50 2.15 -8.35
C GLN A 205 -43.82 1.16 -7.38
N VAL A 206 -44.27 -0.10 -7.34
CA VAL A 206 -43.61 -1.15 -6.54
C VAL A 206 -42.19 -1.41 -7.05
N LEU A 207 -42.00 -1.44 -8.37
CA LEU A 207 -40.68 -1.56 -8.98
C LEU A 207 -39.77 -0.37 -8.64
N GLY A 208 -40.32 0.84 -8.60
CA GLY A 208 -39.65 2.05 -8.13
C GLY A 208 -39.23 1.92 -6.65
N ARG A 209 -40.10 1.36 -5.80
CA ARG A 209 -39.78 1.07 -4.41
C ARG A 209 -38.64 0.06 -4.27
N LEU A 210 -38.65 -1.00 -5.08
CA LEU A 210 -37.57 -1.97 -5.16
C LEU A 210 -36.24 -1.30 -5.55
N ASN A 211 -36.24 -0.47 -6.59
CA ASN A 211 -35.05 0.26 -7.03
C ASN A 211 -34.44 1.12 -5.91
N LEU A 212 -35.28 1.85 -5.17
CA LEU A 212 -34.85 2.65 -4.02
C LEU A 212 -34.24 1.78 -2.91
N ALA A 213 -34.84 0.63 -2.60
CA ALA A 213 -34.32 -0.29 -1.61
C ALA A 213 -32.95 -0.86 -2.03
N LEU A 214 -32.81 -1.31 -3.28
CA LEU A 214 -31.56 -1.81 -3.82
C LEU A 214 -30.45 -0.74 -3.88
N PHE A 215 -30.82 0.51 -4.14
CA PHE A 215 -29.90 1.65 -4.10
C PHE A 215 -29.41 1.93 -2.67
N ARG A 216 -30.29 1.86 -1.67
CA ARG A 216 -29.89 1.99 -0.26
C ARG A 216 -28.94 0.87 0.16
N ILE A 217 -29.23 -0.38 -0.23
CA ILE A 217 -28.34 -1.53 0.02
C ILE A 217 -26.97 -1.30 -0.60
N LYS A 218 -26.91 -0.74 -1.84
CA LYS A 218 -25.63 -0.38 -2.48
C LYS A 218 -24.80 0.58 -1.62
N ILE A 219 -25.42 1.62 -1.07
CA ILE A 219 -24.73 2.62 -0.24
C ILE A 219 -24.23 1.97 1.04
N ILE A 220 -25.09 1.21 1.73
CA ILE A 220 -24.73 0.52 2.98
C ILE A 220 -23.55 -0.43 2.75
N GLU A 221 -23.57 -1.24 1.68
CA GLU A 221 -22.47 -2.15 1.36
C GLU A 221 -21.18 -1.42 0.96
N ALA A 222 -21.28 -0.26 0.31
CA ALA A 222 -20.11 0.57 0.01
C ALA A 222 -19.48 1.14 1.30
N ASP A 223 -20.29 1.51 2.29
CA ASP A 223 -19.80 1.98 3.58
C ASP A 223 -19.25 0.85 4.45
N LYS A 224 -19.88 -0.34 4.45
CA LYS A 224 -19.33 -1.52 5.12
C LYS A 224 -17.97 -1.91 4.55
N ALA A 225 -17.78 -1.84 3.23
CA ALA A 225 -16.50 -2.12 2.58
C ALA A 225 -15.35 -1.19 3.00
N LYS A 226 -15.64 0.01 3.54
CA LYS A 226 -14.59 0.88 4.10
C LYS A 226 -13.96 0.31 5.37
N LYS A 227 -14.66 -0.58 6.07
CA LYS A 227 -14.24 -1.16 7.36
C LYS A 227 -13.87 -2.63 7.27
N ASP A 228 -14.25 -3.29 6.18
CA ASP A 228 -14.09 -4.73 5.97
C ASP A 228 -13.30 -4.98 4.69
N VAL A 229 -12.06 -5.45 4.86
CA VAL A 229 -11.12 -5.71 3.76
C VAL A 229 -11.61 -6.81 2.81
N VAL A 230 -12.41 -7.77 3.29
CA VAL A 230 -12.98 -8.85 2.46
C VAL A 230 -14.14 -8.31 1.63
N LYS A 231 -14.99 -7.46 2.20
CA LYS A 231 -16.04 -6.76 1.43
C LYS A 231 -15.46 -5.79 0.41
N ALA A 232 -14.37 -5.09 0.73
CA ALA A 232 -13.64 -4.28 -0.25
C ALA A 232 -13.12 -5.13 -1.41
N ALA A 233 -12.44 -6.24 -1.11
CA ALA A 233 -11.95 -7.18 -2.12
C ALA A 233 -13.09 -7.79 -2.96
N ALA A 234 -14.23 -8.10 -2.36
CA ALA A 234 -15.42 -8.59 -3.06
C ALA A 234 -15.99 -7.54 -4.04
N GLN A 235 -15.73 -6.26 -3.80
CA GLN A 235 -16.05 -5.16 -4.71
C GLN A 235 -14.89 -4.81 -5.65
N GLN A 236 -13.84 -5.64 -5.71
CA GLN A 236 -12.63 -5.44 -6.50
C GLN A 236 -11.88 -4.14 -6.13
N ARG A 237 -11.87 -3.79 -4.84
CA ARG A 237 -11.24 -2.58 -4.32
C ARG A 237 -10.20 -2.93 -3.25
N ILE A 238 -9.11 -2.18 -3.22
CA ILE A 238 -8.16 -2.13 -2.10
C ILE A 238 -8.10 -0.68 -1.63
N LEU A 239 -8.25 -0.46 -0.34
CA LEU A 239 -8.35 0.89 0.24
C LEU A 239 -7.05 1.22 0.98
N LEU A 240 -6.46 2.37 0.66
CA LEU A 240 -5.15 2.83 1.11
C LEU A 240 -5.24 4.30 1.59
N PRO A 241 -5.95 4.57 2.71
CA PRO A 241 -6.30 5.93 3.13
C PRO A 241 -5.10 6.83 3.44
N ASP A 242 -3.96 6.25 3.83
CA ASP A 242 -2.77 7.00 4.25
C ASP A 242 -1.64 6.93 3.21
N THR A 243 -1.96 6.53 1.98
CA THR A 243 -0.98 6.38 0.90
C THR A 243 -1.12 7.49 -0.13
N GLU A 244 0.01 8.10 -0.48
CA GLU A 244 0.10 9.15 -1.50
C GLU A 244 0.17 8.57 -2.92
N ALA A 245 -0.20 9.38 -3.91
CA ALA A 245 -0.21 8.98 -5.32
C ALA A 245 1.15 8.51 -5.84
N THR A 246 2.23 9.18 -5.42
CA THR A 246 3.61 8.86 -5.81
C THR A 246 4.01 7.46 -5.34
N THR A 247 3.65 7.09 -4.11
CA THR A 247 3.88 5.74 -3.55
C THR A 247 3.07 4.68 -4.29
N VAL A 248 1.80 4.93 -4.59
CA VAL A 248 0.98 3.99 -5.38
C VAL A 248 1.53 3.83 -6.80
N PHE A 249 1.99 4.90 -7.43
CA PHE A 249 2.60 4.85 -8.75
C PHE A 249 3.89 4.02 -8.75
N ALA A 250 4.77 4.22 -7.77
CA ALA A 250 5.99 3.44 -7.64
C ALA A 250 5.71 1.94 -7.40
N LEU A 251 4.71 1.62 -6.56
CA LEU A 251 4.21 0.25 -6.40
C LEU A 251 3.77 -0.34 -7.75
N MET A 252 2.98 0.41 -8.53
CA MET A 252 2.50 -0.06 -9.83
C MET A 252 3.65 -0.30 -10.80
N GLN A 253 4.63 0.61 -10.87
CA GLN A 253 5.83 0.43 -11.69
C GLN A 253 6.57 -0.86 -11.31
N TRP A 254 6.75 -1.11 -10.01
CA TRP A 254 7.39 -2.33 -9.53
C TRP A 254 6.58 -3.58 -9.90
N LEU A 255 5.26 -3.57 -9.72
CA LEU A 255 4.40 -4.72 -10.05
C LEU A 255 4.43 -5.13 -11.52
N TYR A 256 4.67 -4.17 -12.43
CA TYR A 256 4.73 -4.44 -13.87
C TYR A 256 6.14 -4.68 -14.40
N ASN A 257 7.14 -4.01 -13.83
CA ASN A 257 8.51 -4.02 -14.36
C ASN A 257 9.50 -4.81 -13.50
N GLU A 258 9.11 -5.20 -12.28
CA GLU A 258 9.95 -5.87 -11.28
C GLU A 258 11.25 -5.11 -10.97
N LYS A 259 11.23 -3.78 -11.15
CA LYS A 259 12.34 -2.87 -10.87
C LYS A 259 11.87 -1.74 -10.00
N LEU A 260 12.70 -1.42 -9.01
CA LEU A 260 12.51 -0.30 -8.10
C LEU A 260 13.66 0.68 -8.30
N ASP A 261 13.58 1.47 -9.37
CA ASP A 261 14.58 2.48 -9.71
C ASP A 261 14.18 3.79 -9.01
N MET A 262 14.63 3.97 -7.76
CA MET A 262 14.22 5.11 -6.92
C MET A 262 15.41 5.67 -6.13
N ASP A 263 15.67 6.96 -6.29
CA ASP A 263 16.71 7.69 -5.54
C ASP A 263 16.16 8.31 -4.24
N ASP A 264 14.84 8.56 -4.18
CA ASP A 264 14.16 9.15 -3.04
C ASP A 264 13.96 8.14 -1.89
N SER A 265 14.72 8.33 -0.82
CA SER A 265 14.73 7.44 0.33
C SER A 265 13.49 7.57 1.22
N ASP A 266 12.89 8.76 1.31
CA ASP A 266 11.64 8.96 2.05
C ASP A 266 10.50 8.19 1.35
N LEU A 267 10.49 8.20 0.02
CA LEU A 267 9.55 7.42 -0.77
C LEU A 267 9.80 5.91 -0.65
N LEU A 268 11.05 5.46 -0.61
CA LEU A 268 11.38 4.05 -0.33
C LEU A 268 10.85 3.57 1.02
N CYS A 269 10.94 4.39 2.08
CA CYS A 269 10.33 4.07 3.39
C CYS A 269 8.80 3.92 3.27
N LYS A 270 8.13 4.80 2.52
CA LYS A 270 6.68 4.70 2.26
C LYS A 270 6.33 3.44 1.46
N ILE A 271 7.14 3.07 0.48
CA ILE A 271 6.96 1.85 -0.34
C ILE A 271 7.16 0.60 0.51
N TYR A 272 8.18 0.57 1.38
CA TYR A 272 8.38 -0.50 2.35
C TYR A 272 7.12 -0.72 3.20
N MET A 273 6.58 0.35 3.79
CA MET A 273 5.37 0.29 4.62
C MET A 273 4.15 -0.19 3.82
N LEU A 274 3.98 0.28 2.59
CA LEU A 274 2.92 -0.17 1.71
C LEU A 274 3.07 -1.66 1.33
N GLY A 275 4.31 -2.11 1.08
CA GLY A 275 4.63 -3.50 0.81
C GLY A 275 4.24 -4.40 1.98
N GLN A 276 4.63 -4.03 3.20
CA GLN A 276 4.23 -4.72 4.43
C GLN A 276 2.70 -4.76 4.60
N HIS A 277 2.03 -3.62 4.42
CA HIS A 277 0.57 -3.52 4.56
C HIS A 277 -0.18 -4.43 3.58
N LEU A 278 0.32 -4.53 2.34
CA LEU A 278 -0.26 -5.38 1.30
C LEU A 278 0.22 -6.84 1.38
N GLY A 279 1.21 -7.15 2.20
CA GLY A 279 1.86 -8.47 2.23
C GLY A 279 2.61 -8.79 0.94
N LEU A 280 3.30 -7.80 0.37
CA LEU A 280 4.21 -7.91 -0.76
C LEU A 280 5.63 -8.04 -0.21
N ASP A 281 5.95 -9.23 0.30
CA ASP A 281 7.17 -9.48 1.08
C ASP A 281 8.44 -9.18 0.26
N ASP A 282 8.45 -9.56 -1.03
CA ASP A 282 9.58 -9.31 -1.93
C ASP A 282 9.83 -7.80 -2.13
N LEU A 283 8.77 -7.00 -2.32
CA LEU A 283 8.88 -5.55 -2.45
C LEU A 283 9.40 -4.92 -1.14
N ALA A 284 8.87 -5.35 0.00
CA ALA A 284 9.31 -4.86 1.29
C ALA A 284 10.79 -5.21 1.54
N SER A 285 11.19 -6.44 1.22
CA SER A 285 12.58 -6.89 1.34
C SER A 285 13.53 -6.08 0.45
N VAL A 286 13.18 -5.87 -0.82
CA VAL A 286 14.00 -5.07 -1.76
C VAL A 286 14.12 -3.62 -1.29
N SER A 287 13.00 -3.01 -0.87
CA SER A 287 13.01 -1.62 -0.38
C SER A 287 13.88 -1.49 0.87
N LEU A 288 13.77 -2.44 1.79
CA LEU A 288 14.57 -2.49 3.03
C LEU A 288 16.06 -2.66 2.75
N GLN A 289 16.41 -3.54 1.81
CA GLN A 289 17.81 -3.75 1.42
C GLN A 289 18.42 -2.47 0.84
N VAL A 290 17.76 -1.84 -0.13
CA VAL A 290 18.23 -0.59 -0.74
C VAL A 290 18.42 0.51 0.31
N LEU A 291 17.46 0.66 1.22
CA LEU A 291 17.56 1.61 2.33
C LEU A 291 18.74 1.31 3.26
N SER A 292 18.91 0.04 3.65
CA SER A 292 19.98 -0.34 4.59
C SER A 292 21.36 -0.20 3.96
N ASP A 293 21.53 -0.64 2.72
CA ASP A 293 22.81 -0.58 2.02
C ASP A 293 23.22 0.88 1.74
N SER A 294 22.28 1.71 1.29
CA SER A 294 22.50 3.14 1.06
C SER A 294 22.86 3.88 2.36
N ALA A 295 22.12 3.63 3.44
CA ALA A 295 22.37 4.28 4.72
C ALA A 295 23.68 3.82 5.35
N ARG A 296 24.03 2.52 5.32
CA ARG A 296 25.31 2.02 5.83
C ARG A 296 26.49 2.57 5.06
N THR A 297 26.47 2.43 3.73
CA THR A 297 27.54 2.94 2.86
C THR A 297 27.76 4.43 3.09
N THR A 298 26.67 5.18 3.26
CA THR A 298 26.75 6.60 3.56
C THR A 298 27.39 6.82 4.94
N VAL A 299 26.90 6.20 6.02
CA VAL A 299 27.48 6.35 7.38
C VAL A 299 28.97 5.97 7.42
N GLU A 300 29.36 4.86 6.82
CA GLU A 300 30.76 4.41 6.77
C GLU A 300 31.65 5.40 5.98
N GLY A 301 31.15 5.90 4.85
CA GLY A 301 31.85 6.91 4.06
C GLY A 301 32.03 8.23 4.80
N LEU A 302 31.05 8.62 5.62
CA LEU A 302 31.11 9.83 6.45
C LEU A 302 32.09 9.69 7.60
N GLN A 303 32.10 8.54 8.27
CA GLN A 303 33.08 8.22 9.29
C GLN A 303 34.50 8.27 8.72
N THR A 304 34.70 7.71 7.52
CA THR A 304 35.99 7.76 6.81
C THR A 304 36.40 9.20 6.47
N ALA A 305 35.44 10.06 6.16
CA ALA A 305 35.66 11.48 5.87
C ALA A 305 35.77 12.36 7.13
N GLY A 306 35.61 11.81 8.33
CA GLY A 306 35.59 12.55 9.59
C GLY A 306 34.40 13.50 9.73
N ILE A 307 33.28 13.21 9.06
CA ILE A 307 32.06 14.02 9.12
C ILE A 307 31.17 13.48 10.23
N ALA A 308 30.73 14.35 11.14
CA ALA A 308 29.88 13.95 12.25
C ALA A 308 28.48 13.58 11.76
N LEU A 309 27.92 12.49 12.32
CA LEU A 309 26.56 12.05 12.04
C LEU A 309 25.52 13.15 12.35
N TYR A 310 25.80 14.00 13.35
CA TYR A 310 24.97 15.16 13.71
C TYR A 310 24.74 16.11 12.54
N ASP A 311 25.79 16.45 11.79
CA ASP A 311 25.73 17.48 10.74
C ASP A 311 24.77 17.07 9.61
N ILE A 312 24.66 15.77 9.37
CA ILE A 312 23.80 15.20 8.34
C ILE A 312 22.37 15.11 8.81
N LEU A 313 22.15 14.63 10.03
CA LEU A 313 20.82 14.55 10.58
C LEU A 313 20.20 15.94 10.80
N ASN A 314 21.02 16.97 11.02
CA ASN A 314 20.57 18.36 11.14
C ASN A 314 20.45 19.10 9.80
N GLY A 315 20.65 18.43 8.66
CA GLY A 315 20.41 19.02 7.34
C GLY A 315 21.42 20.09 6.93
N HIS A 316 22.66 20.01 7.42
CA HIS A 316 23.78 20.84 6.95
C HIS A 316 24.76 20.06 6.04
N PRO A 317 24.33 19.47 4.90
CA PRO A 317 25.29 18.95 3.95
C PRO A 317 25.85 20.15 3.17
N GLU A 318 26.95 20.75 3.64
CA GLU A 318 27.80 21.45 2.70
C GLU A 318 28.25 20.43 1.62
N PRO A 319 28.31 20.81 0.33
CA PRO A 319 28.70 19.89 -0.73
C PRO A 319 30.10 19.34 -0.43
N PHE A 320 30.15 18.07 -0.01
CA PHE A 320 31.37 17.42 0.45
C PHE A 320 32.36 17.29 -0.70
N LYS A 321 33.36 18.17 -0.74
CA LYS A 321 34.51 18.01 -1.64
C LYS A 321 35.56 17.18 -0.90
N VAL A 322 35.43 15.86 -0.98
CA VAL A 322 36.51 14.97 -0.54
C VAL A 322 37.70 15.21 -1.48
N GLN A 323 38.74 15.84 -0.95
CA GLN A 323 39.87 16.28 -1.74
C GLN A 323 40.77 15.08 -2.07
N GLY A 324 40.58 14.49 -3.27
CA GLY A 324 41.55 13.56 -3.87
C GLY A 324 41.27 12.07 -3.74
N SER A 325 40.05 11.61 -3.49
CA SER A 325 39.71 10.18 -3.55
C SER A 325 38.40 9.92 -4.28
N ILE A 326 38.27 8.67 -4.76
CA ILE A 326 37.13 8.07 -5.49
C ILE A 326 35.82 8.75 -5.10
N GLU A 327 35.05 9.25 -6.07
CA GLU A 327 33.72 9.83 -5.84
C GLU A 327 32.83 8.81 -5.14
N VAL A 328 32.83 8.80 -3.80
CA VAL A 328 31.84 8.06 -3.02
C VAL A 328 30.55 8.85 -3.16
N HIS A 329 29.60 8.33 -3.94
CA HIS A 329 28.26 8.88 -4.00
C HIS A 329 27.56 8.64 -2.67
N LEU A 330 27.79 9.54 -1.71
CA LEU A 330 27.09 9.56 -0.43
C LEU A 330 25.64 10.00 -0.67
N ASN A 331 24.70 9.36 0.01
CA ASN A 331 23.29 9.74 0.01
C ASN A 331 22.86 10.16 1.43
N PRO A 332 23.12 11.41 1.84
CA PRO A 332 22.73 11.92 3.15
C PRO A 332 21.22 11.82 3.41
N GLU A 333 20.40 11.92 2.37
CA GLU A 333 18.95 11.82 2.45
C GLU A 333 18.52 10.41 2.89
N ALA A 334 19.25 9.37 2.49
CA ALA A 334 18.99 8.00 2.94
C ALA A 334 19.17 7.84 4.45
N VAL A 335 20.23 8.42 5.01
CA VAL A 335 20.47 8.39 6.47
C VAL A 335 19.36 9.14 7.20
N GLN A 336 19.02 10.35 6.75
CA GLN A 336 17.94 11.13 7.35
C GLN A 336 16.59 10.39 7.30
N ALA A 337 16.23 9.85 6.14
CA ALA A 337 14.99 9.11 5.94
C ALA A 337 14.91 7.87 6.83
N VAL A 338 16.00 7.08 6.92
CA VAL A 338 16.06 5.88 7.78
C VAL A 338 15.95 6.26 9.26
N PHE A 339 16.66 7.29 9.73
CA PHE A 339 16.58 7.72 11.12
C PHE A 339 15.17 8.23 11.45
N LYS A 340 14.60 9.09 10.61
CA LYS A 340 13.24 9.61 10.77
C LYS A 340 12.20 8.48 10.79
N PHE A 341 12.33 7.50 9.88
CA PHE A 341 11.45 6.35 9.80
C PHE A 341 11.55 5.47 11.05
N VAL A 342 12.76 5.06 11.45
CA VAL A 342 12.98 4.19 12.61
C VAL A 342 12.55 4.83 13.92
N LEU A 343 12.81 6.13 14.09
CA LEU A 343 12.46 6.86 15.31
C LEU A 343 10.94 7.14 15.38
N GLY A 344 10.28 7.38 14.24
CA GLY A 344 8.85 7.68 14.18
C GLY A 344 7.93 6.46 14.17
N GLU A 345 8.31 5.38 13.48
CA GLU A 345 7.44 4.24 13.18
C GLU A 345 7.69 3.05 14.12
N GLU A 346 6.62 2.48 14.70
CA GLU A 346 6.75 1.30 15.58
C GLU A 346 7.18 0.05 14.84
N THR A 347 6.64 -0.08 13.63
CA THR A 347 6.77 -1.22 12.75
C THR A 347 8.06 -1.16 11.93
N ALA A 348 8.99 -0.27 12.27
CA ALA A 348 10.31 -0.26 11.66
C ALA A 348 11.01 -1.60 11.89
N PRO A 349 11.69 -2.17 10.86
CA PRO A 349 12.46 -3.42 10.97
C PRO A 349 13.50 -3.38 12.07
N ASP A 350 13.67 -4.50 12.75
CA ASP A 350 14.70 -4.64 13.80
C ASP A 350 16.11 -4.43 13.23
N SER A 351 16.37 -4.83 11.99
CA SER A 351 17.65 -4.58 11.32
C SER A 351 17.96 -3.10 11.16
N LEU A 352 16.98 -2.25 10.85
CA LEU A 352 17.16 -0.80 10.78
C LEU A 352 17.23 -0.16 12.16
N LYS A 353 16.44 -0.66 13.13
CA LYS A 353 16.53 -0.24 14.54
C LYS A 353 17.94 -0.49 15.08
N ASP A 354 18.47 -1.68 14.88
CA ASP A 354 19.82 -2.04 15.30
C ASP A 354 20.89 -1.20 14.61
N PHE A 355 20.74 -0.95 13.32
CA PHE A 355 21.63 -0.06 12.57
C PHE A 355 21.63 1.35 13.17
N VAL A 356 20.46 1.97 13.33
CA VAL A 356 20.33 3.34 13.88
C VAL A 356 20.91 3.41 15.28
N ILE A 357 20.59 2.45 16.15
CA ILE A 357 21.16 2.39 17.50
C ILE A 357 22.69 2.29 17.44
N SER A 358 23.23 1.40 16.60
CA SER A 358 24.68 1.19 16.50
C SER A 358 25.40 2.44 15.98
N ALA A 359 24.81 3.13 15.00
CA ALA A 359 25.35 4.38 14.46
C ALA A 359 25.38 5.49 15.52
N ILE A 360 24.31 5.62 16.33
CA ILE A 360 24.27 6.57 17.45
C ILE A 360 25.31 6.21 18.51
N VAL A 361 25.35 4.94 18.92
CA VAL A 361 26.27 4.48 19.97
C VAL A 361 27.73 4.67 19.57
N HIS A 362 28.08 4.32 18.33
CA HIS A 362 29.42 4.55 17.80
C HIS A 362 29.77 6.04 17.81
N ASN A 363 28.87 6.90 17.33
CA ASN A 363 29.14 8.34 17.30
C ASN A 363 29.32 8.96 18.70
N VAL A 364 28.57 8.49 19.70
CA VAL A 364 28.71 8.98 21.08
C VAL A 364 29.94 8.40 21.77
N ALA A 365 30.19 7.10 21.65
CA ALA A 365 31.24 6.41 22.38
C ALA A 365 32.63 6.62 21.75
N ASP A 366 32.72 6.57 20.42
CA ASP A 366 33.99 6.63 19.70
C ASP A 366 34.33 8.07 19.27
N ASP A 367 33.35 8.85 18.79
CA ASP A 367 33.59 10.25 18.35
C ASP A 367 33.40 11.27 19.48
N GLY A 368 32.81 10.86 20.61
CA GLY A 368 32.58 11.72 21.77
C GLY A 368 31.56 12.84 21.55
N ASP A 369 30.70 12.74 20.53
CA ASP A 369 29.72 13.77 20.18
C ASP A 369 28.33 13.44 20.78
N PRO A 370 27.91 14.09 21.89
CA PRO A 370 26.62 13.81 22.50
C PRO A 370 25.44 14.42 21.74
N ARG A 371 25.68 15.32 20.77
CA ARG A 371 24.62 16.11 20.11
C ARG A 371 23.65 15.24 19.33
N VAL A 372 24.13 14.15 18.71
CA VAL A 372 23.25 13.17 18.04
C VAL A 372 22.27 12.57 19.04
N MET A 373 22.76 12.18 20.22
CA MET A 373 21.93 11.58 21.26
C MET A 373 20.87 12.55 21.75
N GLU A 374 21.23 13.81 22.03
CA GLU A 374 20.29 14.85 22.48
C GLU A 374 19.16 15.07 21.45
N MET A 375 19.50 15.09 20.17
CA MET A 375 18.55 15.28 19.08
C MET A 375 17.59 14.08 18.93
N VAL A 376 18.09 12.84 18.97
CA VAL A 376 17.24 11.65 18.74
C VAL A 376 16.45 11.23 19.97
N LEU A 377 16.90 11.56 21.18
CA LEU A 377 16.22 11.18 22.42
C LEU A 377 14.78 11.72 22.50
N GLY A 378 14.51 12.89 21.93
CA GLY A 378 13.16 13.47 21.93
C GLY A 378 12.14 12.69 21.09
N THR A 379 12.60 12.05 20.01
CA THR A 379 11.75 11.35 19.03
C THR A 379 11.76 9.84 19.20
N MET A 380 12.80 9.28 19.82
CA MET A 380 12.95 7.85 20.03
C MET A 380 11.88 7.28 20.96
N LYS A 381 11.34 6.10 20.64
CA LYS A 381 10.39 5.38 21.51
C LYS A 381 11.07 4.77 22.75
N GLN A 382 10.31 4.58 23.83
CA GLN A 382 10.85 4.12 25.12
C GLN A 382 11.63 2.80 25.03
N ASP A 383 11.09 1.81 24.31
CA ASP A 383 11.76 0.50 24.18
C ASP A 383 13.09 0.61 23.44
N MET A 384 13.12 1.41 22.37
CA MET A 384 14.36 1.69 21.63
C MET A 384 15.37 2.45 22.48
N ARG A 385 14.92 3.40 23.31
CA ARG A 385 15.80 4.11 24.27
C ARG A 385 16.44 3.13 25.26
N ALA A 386 15.67 2.17 25.79
CA ALA A 386 16.20 1.18 26.72
C ALA A 386 17.32 0.34 26.08
N VAL A 387 17.10 -0.16 24.86
CA VAL A 387 18.12 -0.92 24.11
C VAL A 387 19.34 -0.06 23.79
N MET A 388 19.14 1.20 23.38
CA MET A 388 20.23 2.13 23.11
C MET A 388 21.07 2.42 24.36
N CYS A 389 20.44 2.70 25.50
CA CYS A 389 21.16 2.96 26.75
C CYS A 389 22.00 1.76 27.20
N LEU A 390 21.48 0.54 27.05
CA LEU A 390 22.22 -0.69 27.35
C LEU A 390 23.45 -0.81 26.44
N LYS A 391 23.26 -0.72 25.11
CA LYS A 391 24.35 -0.82 24.13
C LYS A 391 25.40 0.29 24.33
N LEU A 392 24.96 1.50 24.67
CA LEU A 392 25.87 2.62 24.98
C LEU A 392 26.68 2.35 26.25
N GLY A 393 26.04 1.86 27.31
CA GLY A 393 26.71 1.51 28.56
C GLY A 393 27.77 0.42 28.37
N GLU A 394 27.44 -0.62 27.59
CA GLU A 394 28.38 -1.68 27.20
C GLU A 394 29.58 -1.10 26.43
N LYS A 395 29.34 -0.25 25.43
CA LYS A 395 30.41 0.36 24.63
C LYS A 395 31.29 1.32 25.42
N LEU A 396 30.72 2.13 26.30
CA LEU A 396 31.49 3.01 27.18
C LEU A 396 32.35 2.22 28.18
N ALA A 397 31.82 1.11 28.71
CA ALA A 397 32.60 0.21 29.57
C ALA A 397 33.77 -0.43 28.81
N GLU A 398 33.57 -0.86 27.56
CA GLU A 398 34.64 -1.37 26.68
C GLU A 398 35.70 -0.30 26.40
N ALA A 399 35.29 0.93 26.07
CA ALA A 399 36.20 2.05 25.81
C ALA A 399 37.02 2.41 27.06
N TRP A 400 36.39 2.43 28.23
CA TRP A 400 37.07 2.69 29.50
C TRP A 400 38.06 1.60 29.87
N ALA A 401 37.71 0.32 29.66
CA ALA A 401 38.63 -0.79 29.86
C ALA A 401 39.87 -0.71 28.97
N LYS A 402 39.69 -0.38 27.68
CA LYS A 402 40.82 -0.15 26.74
C LYS A 402 41.70 1.03 27.15
N GLN A 403 41.10 2.10 27.66
CA GLN A 403 41.85 3.26 28.14
C GLN A 403 42.68 2.91 29.37
N GLN A 404 42.13 2.12 30.30
CA GLN A 404 42.84 1.63 31.48
C GLN A 404 44.03 0.75 31.08
N GLU A 405 43.83 -0.17 30.13
CA GLU A 405 44.91 -1.02 29.61
C GLU A 405 46.05 -0.20 29.00
N ARG A 406 45.74 0.82 28.19
CA ARG A 406 46.74 1.76 27.65
C ARG A 406 47.48 2.53 28.73
N GLN A 407 46.79 2.98 29.78
CA GLN A 407 47.44 3.67 30.90
C GLN A 407 48.38 2.75 31.67
N ASP A 408 47.97 1.50 31.91
CA ASP A 408 48.80 0.50 32.56
C ASP A 408 50.03 0.13 31.72
N GLU A 409 49.92 0.10 30.38
CA GLU A 409 51.04 -0.08 29.46
C GLU A 409 52.03 1.09 29.50
N VAL A 410 51.53 2.34 29.50
CA VAL A 410 52.38 3.53 29.59
C VAL A 410 53.15 3.56 30.91
N MET A 411 52.49 3.28 32.04
CA MET A 411 53.17 3.23 33.35
C MET A 411 54.23 2.13 33.43
N LYS A 412 54.01 0.97 32.79
CA LYS A 412 55.04 -0.08 32.67
C LYS A 412 56.23 0.35 31.82
N LEU A 413 56.01 1.13 30.77
CA LEU A 413 57.11 1.67 29.94
C LEU A 413 57.92 2.72 30.71
N GLU A 414 57.27 3.62 31.45
CA GLU A 414 57.94 4.64 32.26
C GLU A 414 58.81 4.01 33.37
N SER A 415 58.26 3.05 34.11
CA SER A 415 59.02 2.31 35.15
C SER A 415 60.21 1.50 34.62
N ASN A 416 60.14 1.00 33.38
CA ASN A 416 61.26 0.33 32.72
C ASN A 416 62.29 1.32 32.15
N SER A 417 61.88 2.54 31.81
CA SER A 417 62.78 3.62 31.38
C SER A 417 63.64 4.13 32.56
N ASP A 418 63.01 4.36 33.72
CA ASP A 418 63.71 4.84 34.92
C ASP A 418 64.74 3.82 35.44
N THR A 419 64.49 2.53 35.25
CA THR A 419 65.44 1.45 35.58
C THR A 419 66.58 1.31 34.57
N ALA A 420 66.34 1.63 33.29
CA ALA A 420 67.40 1.68 32.27
C ALA A 420 68.29 2.92 32.40
N GLU A 421 67.74 4.07 32.77
CA GLU A 421 68.51 5.30 33.00
C GLU A 421 69.41 5.20 34.24
N THR A 422 68.92 4.54 35.30
CA THR A 422 69.74 4.25 36.50
C THR A 422 70.87 3.26 36.22
N ALA A 423 70.62 2.19 35.44
CA ALA A 423 71.67 1.27 35.02
C ALA A 423 72.75 1.94 34.13
N THR A 424 72.35 2.86 33.25
CA THR A 424 73.29 3.59 32.37
C THR A 424 74.16 4.60 33.15
N ILE A 425 73.61 5.21 34.21
CA ILE A 425 74.37 6.09 35.12
C ILE A 425 75.34 5.27 35.96
N GLU A 426 74.95 4.09 36.47
CA GLU A 426 75.86 3.21 37.21
C GLU A 426 77.03 2.74 36.35
N ASP A 427 76.80 2.36 35.10
CA ASP A 427 77.89 1.97 34.17
C ASP A 427 78.82 3.14 33.81
N GLN A 428 78.32 4.38 33.69
CA GLN A 428 79.15 5.56 33.46
C GLN A 428 79.93 6.01 34.71
N VAL A 429 79.39 5.76 35.92
CA VAL A 429 80.09 6.02 37.18
C VAL A 429 81.20 4.98 37.42
N ILE A 430 80.96 3.71 37.10
CA ILE A 430 81.97 2.65 37.19
C ILE A 430 83.14 2.94 36.22
N ALA A 431 82.86 3.33 34.97
CA ALA A 431 83.90 3.65 33.99
C ALA A 431 84.76 4.89 34.34
N LYS A 432 84.25 5.84 35.13
CA LYS A 432 85.01 7.01 35.60
C LYS A 432 85.85 6.77 36.87
N THR A 433 85.74 5.60 37.49
CA THR A 433 86.49 5.26 38.70
C THR A 433 87.74 4.43 38.41
N GLU A 434 88.00 4.09 37.14
CA GLU A 434 89.16 3.31 36.68
C GLU A 434 90.20 4.11 35.85
N GLU A 435 90.06 5.44 35.74
CA GLU A 435 91.13 6.38 35.34
C GLU A 435 91.70 7.11 36.56
#